data_AF-A0A6A5A4J0-F1
#
_entry.id   AF-A0A6A5A4J0-F1
#
_cell.length_a   1.000
_cell.length_b   1.000
_cell.length_c   1.000
_cell.angle_alpha   90.00
_cell.angle_beta   90.00
_cell.angle_gamma   90.00
#
_symmetry.space_group_name_H-M   'P 1'
#
loop_
_entity.id
_entity.type
_entity.pdbx_description
1 polymer ?
#
loop_
_entity_poly.entity_id
_entity_poly.type
_entity_poly.pdbx_seq_one_letter_code
_entity_poly.pdbx_strand_id
1 'polypeptide(L)'
;MRFGIYATTSLLAGAGLVGYTYYTRQQFYPTVIYLVTSKVSVMVLCNVAFVMTVLFGQVFKRIFLGTLRDAELEMLYDHARFAIAETCFTLSVFREEMSLRVLGLFTILLFLKTFHWLCQWRGEHIEQSEVVSRITHVRLVLLMALLAAVDMVFVVVSGLQVAERGPSVLVLFGFEFLILFVTLVAVFLRYILHLIDARVEGTWTNKFTYVFYLELVTEIVKLIVYLIFFMIIFTYYGMPLHLLRDLWMSIQNLQRRIVTYFRYRRITANMNERFPSPTEDEMNETDRICIICREEMTLDSSKKLPCSHIFHLNCLRMWLQRQQVRLISSLLASISYNSL
;
A
#
# COMPACT_ATOMS: atom_id res chain seq x y z
N MET A 1 18.94 22.32 6.25
CA MET A 1 18.95 23.65 6.90
C MET A 1 17.68 24.47 6.66
N ARG A 2 17.12 24.56 5.44
CA ARG A 2 15.95 25.43 5.15
C ARG A 2 14.69 25.10 5.96
N PHE A 3 14.34 23.82 6.13
CA PHE A 3 13.15 23.42 6.91
C PHE A 3 13.28 23.74 8.41
N GLY A 4 14.46 23.55 9.00
CA GLY A 4 14.68 23.83 10.42
C GLY A 4 14.45 25.31 10.75
N ILE A 5 14.97 26.21 9.92
CA ILE A 5 14.76 27.65 10.06
C ILE A 5 13.26 27.96 9.98
N TYR A 6 12.57 27.48 8.94
CA TYR A 6 11.13 27.66 8.78
C TYR A 6 10.30 27.14 9.96
N ALA A 7 10.65 25.98 10.51
CA ALA A 7 9.97 25.40 11.66
C ALA A 7 10.19 26.28 12.90
N THR A 8 11.42 26.70 13.16
CA THR A 8 11.71 27.59 14.31
C THR A 8 11.04 28.95 14.19
N THR A 9 11.05 29.58 13.01
CA THR A 9 10.39 30.89 12.80
C THR A 9 8.88 30.77 12.94
N SER A 10 8.27 29.70 12.44
CA SER A 10 6.83 29.45 12.58
C SER A 10 6.42 29.24 14.03
N LEU A 11 7.21 28.48 14.81
CA LEU A 11 6.96 28.27 16.24
C LEU A 11 7.11 29.54 17.05
N LEU A 12 8.14 30.35 16.75
CA LEU A 12 8.33 31.67 17.39
C LEU A 12 7.19 32.63 17.07
N ALA A 13 6.73 32.67 15.81
CA ALA A 13 5.58 33.48 15.41
C ALA A 13 4.30 33.06 16.16
N GLY A 14 4.07 31.75 16.32
CA GLY A 14 2.95 31.23 17.11
C GLY A 14 3.03 31.60 18.59
N ALA A 15 4.20 31.41 19.21
CA ALA A 15 4.43 31.78 20.60
C ALA A 15 4.27 33.31 20.82
N GLY A 16 4.78 34.12 19.89
CA GLY A 16 4.63 35.57 19.91
C GLY A 16 3.17 36.01 19.79
N LEU A 17 2.38 35.38 18.91
CA LEU A 17 0.94 35.66 18.78
C LEU A 17 0.19 35.32 20.06
N VAL A 18 0.43 34.15 20.65
CA VAL A 18 -0.21 33.74 21.92
C VAL A 18 0.21 34.68 23.06
N GLY A 19 1.49 35.05 23.14
CA GLY A 19 2.00 35.99 24.14
C GLY A 19 1.39 37.39 24.00
N TYR A 20 1.34 37.93 22.77
CA TYR A 20 0.74 39.24 22.49
C TYR A 20 -0.74 39.29 22.86
N THR A 21 -1.49 38.26 22.49
CA THR A 21 -2.94 38.19 22.74
C THR A 21 -3.24 38.03 24.23
N TYR A 22 -2.48 37.19 24.93
CA TYR A 22 -2.58 37.03 26.37
C TYR A 22 -2.26 38.33 27.12
N TYR A 23 -1.16 39.01 26.75
CA TYR A 23 -0.77 40.27 27.38
C TYR A 23 -1.81 41.38 27.17
N THR A 24 -2.38 41.47 25.95
CA THR A 24 -3.35 42.51 25.60
C THR A 24 -4.72 42.27 26.25
N ARG A 25 -5.14 41.00 26.37
CA ARG A 25 -6.49 40.64 26.83
C ARG A 25 -6.57 40.30 28.31
N GLN A 26 -5.46 39.96 28.97
CA GLN A 26 -5.29 39.67 30.42
C GLN A 26 -6.16 38.52 30.98
N GLN A 27 -7.22 38.12 30.28
CA GLN A 27 -8.17 37.08 30.65
C GLN A 27 -8.14 35.93 29.64
N PHE A 28 -8.32 34.69 30.12
CA PHE A 28 -8.26 33.48 29.30
C PHE A 28 -9.32 33.44 28.20
N TYR A 29 -10.59 33.68 28.55
CA TYR A 29 -11.71 33.54 27.61
C TYR A 29 -11.65 34.51 26.42
N PRO A 30 -11.42 35.83 26.60
CA PRO A 30 -11.23 36.75 25.47
C PRO A 30 -10.00 36.45 24.62
N THR A 31 -8.94 35.89 25.22
CA THR A 31 -7.73 35.48 24.49
C THR A 31 -8.05 34.33 23.52
N VAL A 32 -8.75 33.29 24.00
CA VAL A 32 -9.15 32.14 23.17
C VAL A 32 -10.11 32.58 22.06
N ILE A 33 -11.08 33.45 22.37
CA ILE A 33 -11.99 33.98 21.34
C ILE A 33 -11.22 34.71 20.26
N TYR A 34 -10.29 35.61 20.62
CA TYR A 34 -9.51 36.35 19.63
C TYR A 34 -8.68 35.41 18.74
N LEU A 35 -8.06 34.38 19.33
CA LEU A 35 -7.26 33.39 18.60
C LEU A 35 -8.07 32.58 17.58
N VAL A 36 -9.32 32.25 17.90
CA VAL A 36 -10.21 31.43 17.06
C VAL A 36 -11.03 32.29 16.07
N THR A 37 -11.26 33.56 16.36
CA THR A 37 -12.09 34.45 15.51
C THR A 37 -11.27 35.29 14.52
N SER A 38 -10.05 35.68 14.88
CA SER A 38 -9.20 36.49 14.02
C SER A 38 -8.61 35.65 12.88
N LYS A 39 -8.91 36.03 11.63
CA LYS A 39 -8.44 35.33 10.42
C LYS A 39 -6.90 35.15 10.40
N VAL A 40 -6.17 36.19 10.81
CA VAL A 40 -4.70 36.16 10.88
C VAL A 40 -4.24 35.20 11.97
N SER A 41 -4.90 35.21 13.13
CA SER A 41 -4.55 34.33 14.23
C SER A 41 -4.78 32.85 13.88
N VAL A 42 -5.92 32.55 13.26
CA VAL A 42 -6.24 31.21 12.76
C VAL A 42 -5.22 30.76 11.71
N MET A 43 -4.80 31.64 10.79
CA MET A 43 -3.81 31.30 9.76
C MET A 43 -2.43 30.97 10.37
N VAL A 44 -1.97 31.75 11.35
CA VAL A 44 -0.71 31.48 12.08
C VAL A 44 -0.82 30.16 12.87
N LEU A 45 -1.93 29.92 13.57
CA LEU A 45 -2.16 28.69 14.32
C LEU A 45 -2.21 27.46 13.41
N CYS A 46 -2.85 27.55 12.23
CA CYS A 46 -2.86 26.47 11.24
C CYS A 46 -1.44 26.17 10.72
N ASN A 47 -0.62 27.20 10.47
CA ASN A 47 0.77 27.02 10.07
C ASN A 47 1.60 26.33 11.17
N VAL A 48 1.41 26.73 12.43
CA VAL A 48 2.04 26.05 13.59
C VAL A 48 1.59 24.59 13.68
N ALA A 49 0.29 24.32 13.55
CA ALA A 49 -0.25 22.96 13.59
C ALA A 49 0.33 22.08 12.46
N PHE A 50 0.47 22.65 11.25
CA PHE A 50 1.12 21.97 10.13
C PHE A 50 2.59 21.63 10.44
N VAL A 51 3.37 22.60 10.92
CA VAL A 51 4.77 22.38 11.32
C VAL A 51 4.88 21.31 12.41
N MET A 52 4.03 21.37 13.44
CA MET A 52 4.00 20.37 14.51
C MET A 52 3.67 18.98 13.98
N THR A 53 2.75 18.86 13.02
CA THR A 53 2.40 17.59 12.38
C THR A 53 3.58 17.00 11.61
N VAL A 54 4.32 17.84 10.86
CA VAL A 54 5.54 17.40 10.15
C VAL A 54 6.65 16.99 11.12
N LEU A 55 6.87 17.75 12.19
CA LEU A 55 7.86 17.40 13.23
C LEU A 55 7.50 16.07 13.92
N PHE A 56 6.23 15.90 14.28
CA PHE A 56 5.72 14.64 14.83
C PHE A 56 5.96 13.48 13.84
N GLY A 57 5.68 13.67 12.56
CA GLY A 57 5.98 12.70 11.51
C GLY A 57 7.46 12.36 11.40
N GLN A 58 8.37 13.33 11.55
CA GLN A 58 9.81 13.08 11.54
C GLN A 58 10.27 12.27 12.75
N VAL A 59 9.72 12.53 13.94
CA VAL A 59 10.00 11.75 15.15
C VAL A 59 9.47 10.33 14.99
N PHE A 60 8.21 10.19 14.58
CA PHE A 60 7.56 8.90 14.39
C PHE A 60 8.30 8.04 13.34
N LYS A 61 8.65 8.64 12.20
CA LYS A 61 9.54 8.05 11.19
C LYS A 61 10.85 7.54 11.81
N ARG A 62 11.55 8.37 12.61
CA ARG A 62 12.85 7.97 13.19
C ARG A 62 12.70 6.80 14.15
N ILE A 63 11.61 6.74 14.92
CA ILE A 63 11.34 5.67 15.90
C ILE A 63 11.09 4.33 15.18
N PHE A 64 10.20 4.32 14.20
CA PHE A 64 9.73 3.07 13.57
C PHE A 64 10.51 2.68 12.31
N LEU A 65 10.76 3.64 11.42
CA LEU A 65 11.32 3.40 10.08
C LEU A 65 12.83 3.69 10.00
N GLY A 66 13.36 4.52 10.91
CA GLY A 66 14.75 4.95 10.89
C GLY A 66 15.04 5.89 9.71
N THR A 67 16.03 5.54 8.89
CA THR A 67 16.44 6.32 7.71
C THR A 67 15.65 5.88 6.48
N LEU A 68 14.90 6.81 5.87
CA LEU A 68 14.27 6.56 4.56
C LEU A 68 15.31 6.49 3.45
N ARG A 69 15.05 5.62 2.49
CA ARG A 69 15.83 5.49 1.26
C ARG A 69 15.33 6.46 0.21
N ASP A 70 16.18 6.85 -0.72
CA ASP A 70 15.82 7.82 -1.77
C ASP A 70 14.67 7.31 -2.64
N ALA A 71 14.65 6.01 -2.97
CA ALA A 71 13.55 5.38 -3.71
C ALA A 71 12.20 5.50 -2.98
N GLU A 72 12.17 5.34 -1.66
CA GLU A 72 10.94 5.47 -0.87
C GLU A 72 10.46 6.92 -0.81
N LEU A 73 11.41 7.85 -0.77
CA LEU A 73 11.13 9.27 -0.74
C LEU A 73 10.58 9.75 -2.09
N GLU A 74 11.15 9.29 -3.21
CA GLU A 74 10.65 9.58 -4.55
C GLU A 74 9.24 9.02 -4.74
N MET A 75 9.03 7.75 -4.37
CA MET A 75 7.70 7.12 -4.41
C MET A 75 6.69 7.84 -3.50
N LEU A 76 7.11 8.30 -2.32
CA LEU A 76 6.27 9.07 -1.41
C LEU A 76 5.82 10.39 -2.04
N TYR A 77 6.73 11.14 -2.67
CA TYR A 77 6.37 12.38 -3.36
C TYR A 77 5.37 12.14 -4.49
N ASP A 78 5.60 11.08 -5.26
CA ASP A 78 4.74 10.71 -6.38
C ASP A 78 3.35 10.25 -5.96
N HIS A 79 3.19 9.59 -4.83
CA HIS A 79 1.87 9.20 -4.30
C HIS A 79 1.19 10.36 -3.55
N ALA A 80 1.95 11.15 -2.79
CA ALA A 80 1.44 12.27 -2.02
C ALA A 80 0.80 13.33 -2.92
N ARG A 81 1.39 13.66 -4.08
CA ARG A 81 0.80 14.62 -5.03
C ARG A 81 -0.61 14.21 -5.47
N PHE A 82 -0.85 12.91 -5.70
CA PHE A 82 -2.16 12.42 -6.15
C PHE A 82 -3.15 12.39 -4.98
N ALA A 83 -2.74 11.95 -3.79
CA ALA A 83 -3.63 11.92 -2.64
C ALA A 83 -4.02 13.32 -2.16
N ILE A 84 -3.12 14.31 -2.26
CA ILE A 84 -3.46 15.72 -1.98
C ILE A 84 -4.50 16.21 -3.00
N ALA A 85 -4.32 15.91 -4.29
CA ALA A 85 -5.29 16.30 -5.32
C ALA A 85 -6.67 15.66 -5.09
N GLU A 86 -6.71 14.39 -4.73
CA GLU A 86 -7.92 13.65 -4.37
C GLU A 86 -8.60 14.24 -3.13
N THR A 87 -7.83 14.57 -2.09
CA THR A 87 -8.32 15.25 -0.89
C THR A 87 -8.94 16.61 -1.24
N CYS A 88 -8.28 17.41 -2.09
CA CYS A 88 -8.82 18.68 -2.56
C CYS A 88 -10.13 18.49 -3.34
N PHE A 89 -10.23 17.44 -4.14
CA PHE A 89 -11.46 17.11 -4.85
C PHE A 89 -12.59 16.74 -3.88
N THR A 90 -12.32 15.89 -2.88
CA THR A 90 -13.30 15.53 -1.86
C THR A 90 -13.73 16.74 -1.01
N LEU A 91 -12.80 17.61 -0.62
CA LEU A 91 -13.09 18.86 0.07
C LEU A 91 -14.02 19.78 -0.77
N SER A 92 -13.86 19.78 -2.09
CA SER A 92 -14.70 20.57 -2.99
C SER A 92 -16.13 20.04 -3.09
N VAL A 93 -16.30 18.70 -3.07
CA VAL A 93 -17.62 18.05 -3.09
C VAL A 93 -18.40 18.34 -1.82
N PHE A 94 -17.73 18.33 -0.66
CA PHE A 94 -18.35 18.57 0.65
C PHE A 94 -18.12 19.99 1.18
N ARG A 95 -18.02 20.97 0.28
CA ARG A 95 -17.67 22.35 0.64
C ARG A 95 -18.59 22.96 1.70
N GLU A 96 -19.86 22.59 1.71
CA GLU A 96 -20.86 23.11 2.64
C GLU A 96 -20.66 22.62 4.09
N GLU A 97 -20.04 21.45 4.28
CA GLU A 97 -19.73 20.86 5.60
C GLU A 97 -18.30 21.19 6.07
N MET A 98 -17.62 22.13 5.41
CA MET A 98 -16.24 22.49 5.72
C MET A 98 -16.10 23.15 7.09
N SER A 99 -15.56 22.39 8.04
CA SER A 99 -15.21 22.85 9.39
C SER A 99 -13.74 22.59 9.69
N LEU A 100 -13.17 23.31 10.67
CA LEU A 100 -11.80 23.06 11.15
C LEU A 100 -11.61 21.61 11.62
N ARG A 101 -12.69 20.96 12.11
CA ARG A 101 -12.69 19.54 12.48
C ARG A 101 -12.49 18.64 11.26
N VAL A 102 -13.23 18.87 10.18
CA VAL A 102 -13.10 18.10 8.93
C VAL A 102 -11.72 18.29 8.31
N LEU A 103 -11.20 19.52 8.31
CA LEU A 103 -9.83 19.80 7.86
C LEU A 103 -8.79 19.02 8.68
N GLY A 104 -8.96 18.98 10.02
CA GLY A 104 -8.11 18.18 10.90
C GLY A 104 -8.19 16.67 10.64
N LEU A 105 -9.36 16.15 10.29
CA LEU A 105 -9.51 14.74 9.91
C LEU A 105 -8.81 14.43 8.59
N PHE A 106 -8.86 15.32 7.60
CA PHE A 106 -8.10 15.16 6.36
C PHE A 106 -6.60 15.20 6.57
N THR A 107 -6.09 16.09 7.42
CA THR A 107 -4.65 16.13 7.70
C THR A 107 -4.20 14.86 8.42
N ILE A 108 -4.99 14.35 9.37
CA ILE A 108 -4.73 13.06 10.03
C ILE A 108 -4.78 11.90 9.03
N LEU A 109 -5.79 11.85 8.15
CA LEU A 109 -5.94 10.81 7.14
C LEU A 109 -4.73 10.80 6.20
N LEU A 110 -4.35 11.94 5.63
CA LEU A 110 -3.17 12.06 4.78
C LEU A 110 -1.90 11.64 5.51
N PHE A 111 -1.73 12.08 6.76
CA PHE A 111 -0.60 11.68 7.58
C PHE A 111 -0.53 10.16 7.76
N LEU A 112 -1.62 9.51 8.18
CA LEU A 112 -1.66 8.05 8.35
C LEU A 112 -1.48 7.31 7.02
N LYS A 113 -2.05 7.80 5.92
CA LYS A 113 -1.90 7.24 4.57
C LYS A 113 -0.43 7.22 4.13
N THR A 114 0.37 8.24 4.48
CA THR A 114 1.82 8.21 4.21
C THR A 114 2.53 7.08 4.95
N PHE A 115 2.20 6.81 6.21
CA PHE A 115 2.83 5.72 6.98
C PHE A 115 2.38 4.34 6.49
N HIS A 116 1.15 4.20 6.01
CA HIS A 116 0.68 2.97 5.36
C HIS A 116 1.51 2.63 4.12
N TRP A 117 1.71 3.61 3.23
CA TRP A 117 2.54 3.41 2.04
C TRP A 117 3.99 3.05 2.41
N LEU A 118 4.59 3.79 3.34
CA LEU A 118 5.94 3.50 3.81
C LEU A 118 6.05 2.11 4.44
N CYS A 119 5.05 1.69 5.22
CA CYS A 119 4.99 0.37 5.82
C CYS A 119 4.92 -0.73 4.76
N GLN A 120 4.09 -0.56 3.73
CA GLN A 120 3.99 -1.49 2.61
C GLN A 120 5.33 -1.62 1.87
N TRP A 121 5.93 -0.50 1.44
CA TRP A 121 7.19 -0.52 0.68
C TRP A 121 8.37 -1.05 1.50
N ARG A 122 8.36 -0.84 2.82
CA ARG A 122 9.34 -1.45 3.72
C ARG A 122 9.15 -2.95 3.85
N GLY A 123 7.90 -3.42 3.94
CA GLY A 123 7.60 -4.85 3.92
C GLY A 123 8.08 -5.52 2.63
N GLU A 124 7.79 -4.92 1.48
CA GLU A 124 8.25 -5.40 0.16
C GLU A 124 9.78 -5.40 0.03
N HIS A 125 10.45 -4.40 0.60
CA HIS A 125 11.91 -4.39 0.60
C HIS A 125 12.53 -5.46 1.51
N ILE A 126 11.95 -5.67 2.70
CA ILE A 126 12.39 -6.72 3.61
C ILE A 126 12.20 -8.10 2.94
N GLU A 127 11.17 -8.25 2.11
CA GLU A 127 10.96 -9.47 1.31
C GLU A 127 12.11 -9.72 0.32
N GLN A 128 12.71 -8.67 -0.22
CA GLN A 128 13.80 -8.75 -1.20
C GLN A 128 15.20 -8.82 -0.57
N SER A 129 15.35 -8.42 0.69
CA SER A 129 16.63 -8.40 1.39
C SER A 129 16.89 -9.68 2.17
N GLU A 130 18.07 -10.29 2.00
CA GLU A 130 18.42 -11.57 2.63
C GLU A 130 18.83 -11.45 4.12
N VAL A 131 19.30 -10.26 4.55
CA VAL A 131 19.79 -10.06 5.92
C VAL A 131 19.18 -8.81 6.53
N VAL A 132 18.28 -9.00 7.50
CA VAL A 132 17.60 -7.92 8.22
C VAL A 132 17.73 -8.13 9.73
N SER A 133 18.01 -7.05 10.45
CA SER A 133 18.08 -7.08 11.92
C SER A 133 16.71 -7.38 12.53
N ARG A 134 16.69 -8.20 13.60
CA ARG A 134 15.47 -8.50 14.39
C ARG A 134 14.80 -7.23 14.92
N ILE A 135 15.57 -6.19 15.24
CA ILE A 135 15.03 -4.91 15.72
C ILE A 135 14.16 -4.25 14.63
N THR A 136 14.57 -4.34 13.37
CA THR A 136 13.82 -3.79 12.24
C THR A 136 12.49 -4.53 12.05
N HIS A 137 12.49 -5.86 12.17
CA HIS A 137 11.26 -6.66 12.14
C HIS A 137 10.29 -6.26 13.28
N VAL A 138 10.79 -6.14 14.52
CA VAL A 138 9.96 -5.75 15.67
C VAL A 138 9.39 -4.35 15.48
N ARG A 139 10.19 -3.38 15.03
CA ARG A 139 9.72 -2.01 14.78
C ARG A 139 8.65 -1.96 13.70
N LEU A 140 8.80 -2.73 12.63
CA LEU A 140 7.82 -2.78 11.54
C LEU A 140 6.50 -3.42 12.01
N VAL A 141 6.54 -4.54 12.73
CA VAL A 141 5.34 -5.18 13.27
C VAL A 141 4.63 -4.27 14.28
N LEU A 142 5.38 -3.57 15.13
CA LEU A 142 4.82 -2.60 16.07
C LEU A 142 4.16 -1.43 15.32
N LEU A 143 4.76 -0.95 14.23
CA LEU A 143 4.17 0.07 13.37
C LEU A 143 2.86 -0.42 12.74
N MET A 144 2.85 -1.63 12.18
CA MET A 144 1.63 -2.24 11.63
C MET A 144 0.53 -2.38 12.68
N ALA A 145 0.87 -2.84 13.89
CA ALA A 145 -0.09 -2.99 14.97
C ALA A 145 -0.67 -1.63 15.42
N LEU A 146 0.17 -0.60 15.52
CA LEU A 146 -0.27 0.74 15.88
C LEU A 146 -1.18 1.35 14.81
N LEU A 147 -0.81 1.25 13.53
CA LEU A 147 -1.65 1.73 12.42
C LEU A 147 -3.00 1.01 12.41
N ALA A 148 -3.01 -0.32 12.56
CA ALA A 148 -4.23 -1.11 12.61
C ALA A 148 -5.15 -0.71 13.77
N ALA A 149 -4.58 -0.44 14.95
CA ALA A 149 -5.33 0.01 16.11
C ALA A 149 -5.96 1.39 15.86
N VAL A 150 -5.21 2.33 15.28
CA VAL A 150 -5.70 3.68 14.96
C VAL A 150 -6.81 3.62 13.92
N ASP A 151 -6.64 2.85 12.84
CA ASP A 151 -7.66 2.71 11.80
C ASP A 151 -8.95 2.11 12.38
N MET A 152 -8.85 1.05 13.19
CA MET A 152 -10.02 0.43 13.81
C MET A 152 -10.76 1.39 14.74
N VAL A 153 -10.03 2.22 15.51
CA VAL A 153 -10.65 3.26 16.33
C VAL A 153 -11.43 4.25 15.45
N PHE A 154 -10.84 4.73 14.36
CA PHE A 154 -11.52 5.66 13.45
C PHE A 154 -12.72 5.03 12.74
N VAL A 155 -12.64 3.76 12.34
CA VAL A 155 -13.75 3.01 11.73
C VAL A 155 -14.90 2.85 12.72
N VAL A 156 -14.62 2.43 13.96
CA VAL A 156 -15.64 2.23 15.00
C VAL A 156 -16.28 3.56 15.39
N VAL A 157 -15.47 4.61 15.63
CA VAL A 157 -15.99 5.94 15.98
C VAL A 157 -16.85 6.51 14.85
N SER A 158 -16.40 6.40 13.60
CA SER A 158 -17.19 6.83 12.44
C SER A 158 -18.49 6.03 12.32
N GLY A 159 -18.45 4.71 12.51
CA GLY A 159 -19.63 3.85 12.45
C GLY A 159 -20.67 4.17 13.53
N LEU A 160 -20.23 4.36 14.78
CA LEU A 160 -21.11 4.76 15.88
C LEU A 160 -21.73 6.15 15.65
N GLN A 161 -20.92 7.10 15.19
CA GLN A 161 -21.41 8.46 14.94
C GLN A 161 -22.42 8.51 13.78
N VAL A 162 -22.24 7.67 12.76
CA VAL A 162 -23.19 7.52 11.65
C VAL A 162 -24.48 6.84 12.11
N ALA A 163 -24.40 5.87 13.03
CA ALA A 163 -25.58 5.22 13.58
C ALA A 163 -26.44 6.18 14.44
N GLU A 164 -25.82 7.07 15.21
CA GLU A 164 -26.54 8.01 16.08
C GLU A 164 -27.07 9.25 15.35
N ARG A 165 -26.27 9.85 14.46
CA ARG A 165 -26.56 11.17 13.85
C ARG A 165 -26.94 11.10 12.38
N GLY A 166 -26.92 9.91 11.79
CA GLY A 166 -27.12 9.70 10.37
C GLY A 166 -25.84 9.92 9.54
N PRO A 167 -25.95 9.72 8.20
CA PRO A 167 -24.82 9.88 7.29
C PRO A 167 -24.34 11.33 7.24
N SER A 168 -23.02 11.51 7.34
CA SER A 168 -22.31 12.80 7.23
C SER A 168 -20.98 12.58 6.52
N VAL A 169 -20.18 13.64 6.31
CA VAL A 169 -18.81 13.53 5.75
C VAL A 169 -17.94 12.50 6.48
N LEU A 170 -18.25 12.16 7.74
CA LEU A 170 -17.57 11.12 8.52
C LEU A 170 -17.68 9.71 7.93
N VAL A 171 -18.73 9.42 7.15
CA VAL A 171 -18.86 8.13 6.44
C VAL A 171 -17.69 7.96 5.47
N LEU A 172 -17.29 9.05 4.79
CA LEU A 172 -16.18 9.01 3.84
C LEU A 172 -14.84 8.74 4.51
N PHE A 173 -14.60 9.36 5.67
CA PHE A 173 -13.42 9.05 6.46
C PHE A 173 -13.43 7.62 6.98
N GLY A 174 -14.57 7.16 7.53
CA GLY A 174 -14.71 5.78 8.00
C GLY A 174 -14.42 4.75 6.91
N PHE A 175 -14.87 5.03 5.68
CA PHE A 175 -14.57 4.23 4.51
C PHE A 175 -13.09 4.23 4.11
N GLU A 176 -12.45 5.40 4.03
CA GLU A 176 -11.01 5.49 3.73
C GLU A 176 -10.18 4.73 4.78
N PHE A 177 -10.49 4.89 6.07
CA PHE A 177 -9.83 4.16 7.15
C PHE A 177 -10.10 2.65 7.09
N LEU A 178 -11.30 2.23 6.68
CA LEU A 178 -11.60 0.81 6.48
C LEU A 178 -10.76 0.22 5.34
N ILE A 179 -10.58 0.94 4.23
CA ILE A 179 -9.71 0.50 3.14
C ILE A 179 -8.25 0.42 3.60
N LEU A 180 -7.76 1.44 4.32
CA LEU A 180 -6.41 1.42 4.89
C LEU A 180 -6.23 0.20 5.79
N PHE A 181 -7.17 -0.08 6.69
CA PHE A 181 -7.15 -1.26 7.54
C PHE A 181 -7.11 -2.58 6.75
N VAL A 182 -8.00 -2.76 5.76
CA VAL A 182 -8.03 -3.97 4.92
C VAL A 182 -6.70 -4.15 4.16
N THR A 183 -6.14 -3.06 3.62
CA THR A 183 -4.84 -3.11 2.94
C THR A 183 -3.71 -3.47 3.89
N LEU A 184 -3.73 -2.93 5.12
CA LEU A 184 -2.72 -3.20 6.13
C LEU A 184 -2.77 -4.65 6.61
N VAL A 185 -3.98 -5.22 6.81
CA VAL A 185 -4.15 -6.64 7.13
C VAL A 185 -3.57 -7.52 6.03
N ALA A 186 -3.80 -7.18 4.76
CA ALA A 186 -3.22 -7.92 3.64
C ALA A 186 -1.69 -7.85 3.63
N VAL A 187 -1.11 -6.67 3.85
CA VAL A 187 0.35 -6.49 3.97
C VAL A 187 0.91 -7.29 5.15
N PHE A 188 0.23 -7.30 6.29
CA PHE A 188 0.63 -8.07 7.47
C PHE A 188 0.59 -9.58 7.22
N LEU A 189 -0.47 -10.08 6.59
CA LEU A 189 -0.59 -11.49 6.22
C LEU A 189 0.49 -11.90 5.20
N ARG A 190 0.76 -11.06 4.19
CA ARG A 190 1.86 -11.28 3.24
C ARG A 190 3.21 -11.33 3.95
N TYR A 191 3.42 -10.44 4.91
CA TYR A 191 4.62 -10.41 5.74
C TYR A 191 4.76 -11.68 6.60
N ILE A 192 3.67 -12.20 7.17
CA ILE A 192 3.68 -13.51 7.85
C ILE A 192 4.08 -14.63 6.90
N LEU A 193 3.53 -14.67 5.68
CA LEU A 193 3.92 -15.67 4.68
C LEU A 193 5.41 -15.59 4.37
N HIS A 194 5.99 -14.38 4.27
CA HIS A 194 7.43 -14.21 4.10
C HIS A 194 8.24 -14.72 5.30
N LEU A 195 7.80 -14.45 6.54
CA LEU A 195 8.47 -14.96 7.73
C LEU A 195 8.42 -16.50 7.85
N ILE A 196 7.33 -17.11 7.39
CA ILE A 196 7.20 -18.58 7.33
C ILE A 196 8.18 -19.12 6.29
N ASP A 197 8.20 -18.53 5.09
CA ASP A 197 9.14 -18.91 4.02
C ASP A 197 10.60 -18.85 4.47
N ALA A 198 10.97 -17.80 5.21
CA ALA A 198 12.32 -17.62 5.74
C ALA A 198 12.71 -18.66 6.82
N ARG A 199 11.75 -19.40 7.39
CA ARG A 199 12.00 -20.43 8.41
C ARG A 199 11.92 -21.85 7.89
N VAL A 200 11.27 -22.08 6.75
CA VAL A 200 11.14 -23.41 6.16
C VAL A 200 12.48 -23.78 5.51
N GLU A 201 13.05 -24.91 5.92
CA GLU A 201 14.24 -25.47 5.27
C GLU A 201 13.83 -26.05 3.91
N GLY A 202 14.30 -25.44 2.82
CA GLY A 202 14.00 -25.84 1.44
C GLY A 202 13.17 -24.82 0.64
N THR A 203 12.85 -25.15 -0.61
CA THR A 203 12.09 -24.25 -1.49
C THR A 203 10.57 -24.41 -1.29
N TRP A 204 9.90 -23.38 -0.76
CA TRP A 204 8.44 -23.42 -0.62
C TRP A 204 7.72 -23.27 -1.96
N THR A 205 7.41 -24.41 -2.59
CA THR A 205 6.80 -24.48 -3.93
C THR A 205 5.45 -23.76 -4.05
N ASN A 206 4.67 -23.68 -2.97
CA ASN A 206 3.32 -23.11 -2.98
C ASN A 206 3.22 -21.66 -2.49
N LYS A 207 4.31 -21.01 -2.07
CA LYS A 207 4.32 -19.62 -1.58
C LYS A 207 3.58 -18.66 -2.53
N PHE A 208 3.93 -18.73 -3.82
CA PHE A 208 3.37 -17.86 -4.86
C PHE A 208 1.85 -18.01 -4.97
N THR A 209 1.34 -19.23 -4.84
CA THR A 209 -0.09 -19.53 -4.85
C THR A 209 -0.80 -18.87 -3.68
N TYR A 210 -0.24 -18.95 -2.46
CA TYR A 210 -0.81 -18.28 -1.28
C TYR A 210 -0.78 -16.77 -1.39
N VAL A 211 0.34 -16.18 -1.83
CA VAL A 211 0.45 -14.73 -2.05
C VAL A 211 -0.55 -14.28 -3.11
N PHE A 212 -0.72 -15.04 -4.20
CA PHE A 212 -1.71 -14.78 -5.22
C PHE A 212 -3.14 -14.80 -4.68
N TYR A 213 -3.52 -15.82 -3.90
CA TYR A 213 -4.85 -15.89 -3.30
C TYR A 213 -5.11 -14.73 -2.34
N LEU A 214 -4.13 -14.38 -1.51
CA LEU A 214 -4.20 -13.24 -0.60
C LEU A 214 -4.43 -11.94 -1.38
N GLU A 215 -3.67 -11.70 -2.44
CA GLU A 215 -3.83 -10.54 -3.31
C GLU A 215 -5.20 -10.50 -4.01
N LEU A 216 -5.71 -11.65 -4.47
CA LEU A 216 -7.02 -11.76 -5.10
C LEU A 216 -8.16 -11.47 -4.10
N VAL A 217 -8.14 -12.12 -2.94
CA VAL A 217 -9.13 -11.93 -1.88
C VAL A 217 -9.14 -10.46 -1.44
N THR A 218 -7.96 -9.85 -1.29
CA THR A 218 -7.85 -8.44 -0.90
C THR A 218 -8.54 -7.50 -1.90
N GLU A 219 -8.39 -7.71 -3.21
CA GLU A 219 -9.08 -6.86 -4.20
C GLU A 219 -10.57 -7.11 -4.27
N ILE A 220 -11.01 -8.35 -4.04
CA ILE A 220 -12.44 -8.66 -3.95
C ILE A 220 -13.04 -7.95 -2.74
N VAL A 221 -12.39 -8.02 -1.57
CA VAL A 221 -12.85 -7.32 -0.36
C VAL A 221 -12.88 -5.81 -0.58
N LYS A 222 -11.83 -5.22 -1.14
CA LYS A 222 -11.82 -3.79 -1.49
C LYS A 222 -12.95 -3.43 -2.44
N LEU A 223 -13.16 -4.19 -3.51
CA LEU A 223 -14.23 -3.94 -4.47
C LEU A 223 -15.60 -3.98 -3.80
N ILE A 224 -15.85 -4.96 -2.92
CA ILE A 224 -17.09 -5.04 -2.14
C ILE A 224 -17.26 -3.79 -1.27
N VAL A 225 -16.20 -3.36 -0.57
CA VAL A 225 -16.23 -2.14 0.26
C VAL A 225 -16.49 -0.89 -0.60
N TYR A 226 -15.83 -0.73 -1.75
CA TYR A 226 -16.08 0.34 -2.72
C TYR A 226 -17.53 0.34 -3.21
N LEU A 227 -18.09 -0.83 -3.54
CA LEU A 227 -19.47 -0.95 -4.02
C LEU A 227 -20.49 -0.60 -2.93
N ILE A 228 -20.30 -1.11 -1.70
CA ILE A 228 -21.18 -0.79 -0.57
C ILE A 228 -21.16 0.71 -0.31
N PHE A 229 -19.98 1.32 -0.27
CA PHE A 229 -19.84 2.75 -0.03
C PHE A 229 -20.40 3.61 -1.16
N PHE A 230 -20.17 3.21 -2.42
CA PHE A 230 -20.78 3.84 -3.59
C PHE A 230 -22.31 3.83 -3.48
N MET A 231 -22.91 2.68 -3.11
CA MET A 231 -24.36 2.58 -2.93
C MET A 231 -24.87 3.48 -1.81
N ILE A 232 -24.18 3.52 -0.65
CA ILE A 232 -24.54 4.40 0.46
C ILE A 232 -24.53 5.86 -0.01
N ILE A 233 -23.44 6.35 -0.59
CA ILE A 233 -23.37 7.76 -1.03
C ILE A 233 -24.37 8.04 -2.15
N PHE A 234 -24.55 7.12 -3.09
CA PHE A 234 -25.50 7.26 -4.18
C PHE A 234 -26.93 7.47 -3.66
N THR A 235 -27.35 6.73 -2.64
CA THR A 235 -28.69 6.85 -2.05
C THR A 235 -28.88 8.16 -1.26
N TYR A 236 -27.86 8.65 -0.56
CA TYR A 236 -28.02 9.82 0.33
C TYR A 236 -27.66 11.17 -0.33
N TYR A 237 -26.64 11.20 -1.19
CA TYR A 237 -26.06 12.43 -1.76
C TYR A 237 -26.12 12.48 -3.30
N GLY A 238 -26.58 11.41 -3.95
CA GLY A 238 -26.58 11.30 -5.42
C GLY A 238 -25.24 10.82 -5.98
N MET A 239 -24.99 11.06 -7.27
CA MET A 239 -23.85 10.45 -7.99
C MET A 239 -22.48 10.89 -7.42
N PRO A 240 -21.67 9.98 -6.84
CA PRO A 240 -20.36 10.32 -6.31
C PRO A 240 -19.27 10.20 -7.37
N LEU A 241 -19.10 11.25 -8.19
CA LEU A 241 -18.10 11.27 -9.26
C LEU A 241 -16.66 10.99 -8.78
N HIS A 242 -16.33 11.37 -7.52
CA HIS A 242 -15.01 11.09 -6.93
C HIS A 242 -14.72 9.60 -6.82
N LEU A 243 -15.70 8.79 -6.40
CA LEU A 243 -15.55 7.36 -6.19
C LEU A 243 -15.58 6.54 -7.47
N LEU A 244 -16.09 7.12 -8.56
CA LEU A 244 -16.20 6.40 -9.83
C LEU A 244 -14.82 5.99 -10.36
N ARG A 245 -13.82 6.86 -10.18
CA ARG A 245 -12.43 6.57 -10.54
C ARG A 245 -11.89 5.38 -9.75
N ASP A 246 -12.06 5.36 -8.43
CA ASP A 246 -11.50 4.32 -7.58
C ASP A 246 -12.22 2.98 -7.78
N LEU A 247 -13.54 3.01 -7.96
CA LEU A 247 -14.32 1.83 -8.33
C LEU A 247 -13.85 1.25 -9.67
N TRP A 248 -13.67 2.10 -10.69
CA TRP A 248 -13.17 1.68 -12.00
C TRP A 248 -11.76 1.08 -11.91
N MET A 249 -10.86 1.72 -11.17
CA MET A 249 -9.50 1.21 -10.94
C MET A 249 -9.53 -0.13 -10.20
N SER A 250 -10.39 -0.30 -9.19
CA SER A 250 -10.56 -1.55 -8.46
C SER A 250 -11.06 -2.68 -9.37
N ILE A 251 -12.02 -2.40 -10.25
CA ILE A 251 -12.52 -3.36 -11.24
C ILE A 251 -11.42 -3.76 -12.22
N GLN A 252 -10.67 -2.80 -12.77
CA GLN A 252 -9.57 -3.08 -13.68
C GLN A 252 -8.46 -3.91 -13.01
N ASN A 253 -8.13 -3.63 -11.74
CA ASN A 253 -7.16 -4.41 -10.98
C ASN A 253 -7.60 -5.86 -10.81
N LEU A 254 -8.87 -6.08 -10.43
CA LEU A 254 -9.44 -7.41 -10.30
C LEU A 254 -9.45 -8.15 -11.65
N GLN A 255 -9.90 -7.51 -12.72
CA GLN A 255 -9.90 -8.10 -14.07
C GLN A 255 -8.49 -8.51 -14.50
N ARG A 256 -7.49 -7.63 -14.33
CA ARG A 256 -6.08 -7.94 -14.62
C ARG A 256 -5.59 -9.15 -13.83
N ARG A 257 -5.92 -9.26 -12.55
CA ARG A 257 -5.55 -10.39 -11.69
C ARG A 257 -6.23 -11.69 -12.09
N ILE A 258 -7.52 -11.65 -12.40
CA ILE A 258 -8.28 -12.82 -12.89
C ILE A 258 -7.71 -13.33 -14.21
N VAL A 259 -7.43 -12.45 -15.17
CA VAL A 259 -6.81 -12.84 -16.45
C VAL A 259 -5.45 -13.48 -16.23
N THR A 260 -4.64 -12.90 -15.32
CA THR A 260 -3.32 -13.44 -14.96
C THR A 260 -3.44 -14.86 -14.37
N TYR A 261 -4.43 -15.09 -13.50
CA TYR A 261 -4.70 -16.40 -12.91
C TYR A 261 -5.07 -17.46 -13.95
N PHE A 262 -6.05 -17.17 -14.80
CA PHE A 262 -6.48 -18.12 -15.82
C PHE A 262 -5.36 -18.42 -16.81
N ARG A 263 -4.54 -17.41 -17.15
CA ARG A 263 -3.36 -17.60 -18.01
C ARG A 263 -2.32 -18.49 -17.35
N TYR A 264 -1.99 -18.24 -16.08
CA TYR A 264 -1.09 -19.10 -15.30
C TYR A 264 -1.57 -20.55 -15.24
N ARG A 265 -2.86 -20.75 -14.93
CA ARG A 265 -3.46 -22.09 -14.83
C ARG A 265 -3.43 -22.82 -16.18
N ARG A 266 -3.72 -22.11 -17.29
CA ARG A 266 -3.64 -22.67 -18.65
C ARG A 266 -2.23 -23.11 -19.04
N ILE A 267 -1.22 -22.29 -18.72
CA ILE A 267 0.19 -22.61 -19.03
C ILE A 267 0.68 -23.81 -18.19
N THR A 268 0.28 -23.87 -16.92
CA THR A 268 0.74 -24.92 -16.00
C THR A 268 0.02 -26.25 -16.22
N ALA A 269 -1.26 -26.24 -16.60
CA ALA A 269 -2.04 -27.45 -16.84
C ALA A 269 -1.46 -28.32 -17.97
N ASN A 270 -1.02 -27.71 -19.07
CA ASN A 270 -0.53 -28.44 -20.23
C ASN A 270 1.00 -28.57 -20.25
N MET A 271 1.68 -28.26 -19.14
CA MET A 271 3.14 -28.15 -19.12
C MET A 271 3.85 -29.50 -19.26
N ASN A 272 3.27 -30.55 -18.67
CA ASN A 272 3.81 -31.91 -18.76
C ASN A 272 3.59 -32.52 -20.15
N GLU A 273 2.52 -32.14 -20.83
CA GLU A 273 2.17 -32.62 -22.18
C GLU A 273 2.91 -31.84 -23.27
N ARG A 274 3.16 -30.54 -23.05
CA ARG A 274 3.74 -29.64 -24.06
C ARG A 274 5.26 -29.71 -24.15
N PHE A 275 5.94 -30.08 -23.06
CA PHE A 275 7.40 -30.18 -23.02
C PHE A 275 7.83 -31.63 -22.80
N PRO A 276 8.61 -32.22 -23.74
CA PRO A 276 9.15 -33.55 -23.56
C PRO A 276 10.19 -33.56 -22.43
N SER A 277 10.34 -34.72 -21.80
CA SER A 277 11.46 -34.97 -20.92
C SER A 277 12.72 -35.18 -21.77
N PRO A 278 13.89 -34.66 -21.37
CA PRO A 278 15.15 -34.83 -22.11
C PRO A 278 15.60 -36.30 -22.14
N THR A 279 16.32 -36.69 -23.19
CA THR A 279 17.00 -38.01 -23.24
C THR A 279 18.32 -37.95 -22.45
N GLU A 280 18.85 -39.12 -22.06
CA GLU A 280 20.14 -39.20 -21.32
C GLU A 280 21.29 -38.53 -22.09
N ASP A 281 21.33 -38.71 -23.41
CA ASP A 281 22.37 -38.13 -24.26
C ASP A 281 22.32 -36.59 -24.27
N GLU A 282 21.12 -36.02 -24.41
CA GLU A 282 20.93 -34.55 -24.39
C GLU A 282 21.24 -33.94 -23.01
N MET A 283 21.01 -34.70 -21.95
CA MET A 283 21.33 -34.28 -20.58
C MET A 283 22.81 -34.44 -20.24
N ASN A 284 23.57 -35.24 -21.00
CA ASN A 284 25.02 -35.37 -20.91
C ASN A 284 25.76 -34.31 -21.71
N GLU A 285 25.16 -33.83 -22.81
CA GLU A 285 25.68 -32.72 -23.62
C GLU A 285 25.53 -31.36 -22.92
N THR A 286 24.55 -31.24 -22.02
CA THR A 286 24.29 -30.03 -21.24
C THR A 286 24.84 -30.21 -19.83
N ASP A 287 25.34 -29.14 -19.18
CA ASP A 287 25.64 -29.20 -17.75
C ASP A 287 24.40 -29.70 -17.00
N ARG A 288 24.50 -30.84 -16.29
CA ARG A 288 23.41 -31.47 -15.52
C ARG A 288 22.89 -30.62 -14.36
N ILE A 289 23.24 -29.34 -14.32
CA ILE A 289 22.90 -28.40 -13.26
C ILE A 289 21.80 -27.47 -13.77
N CYS A 290 20.68 -27.41 -13.05
CA CYS A 290 19.64 -26.46 -13.38
C CYS A 290 20.11 -25.04 -13.05
N ILE A 291 20.16 -24.13 -14.03
CA ILE A 291 20.64 -22.75 -13.80
C ILE A 291 19.77 -21.93 -12.82
N ILE A 292 18.54 -22.37 -12.53
CA ILE A 292 17.60 -21.65 -11.66
C ILE A 292 17.87 -21.96 -10.18
N CYS A 293 17.95 -23.24 -9.80
CA CYS A 293 18.20 -23.66 -8.41
C CYS A 293 19.66 -24.07 -8.15
N ARG A 294 20.47 -24.25 -9.20
CA ARG A 294 21.86 -24.74 -9.14
C ARG A 294 22.00 -26.16 -8.55
N GLU A 295 20.94 -26.97 -8.65
CA GLU A 295 20.93 -28.37 -8.23
C GLU A 295 20.97 -29.31 -9.45
N GLU A 296 21.38 -30.55 -9.23
CA GLU A 296 21.50 -31.57 -10.28
C GLU A 296 20.11 -31.99 -10.83
N MET A 297 20.04 -32.15 -12.15
CA MET A 297 18.83 -32.48 -12.90
C MET A 297 18.69 -33.99 -13.07
N THR A 298 17.49 -34.51 -12.79
CA THR A 298 17.12 -35.89 -13.09
C THR A 298 16.15 -35.93 -14.28
N LEU A 299 16.15 -37.02 -15.04
CA LEU A 299 15.34 -37.16 -16.27
C LEU A 299 13.84 -36.93 -16.01
N ASP A 300 13.34 -37.45 -14.89
CA ASP A 300 11.92 -37.40 -14.54
C ASP A 300 11.46 -36.03 -14.02
N SER A 301 12.39 -35.25 -13.46
CA SER A 301 12.09 -33.94 -12.87
C SER A 301 12.35 -32.78 -13.82
N SER A 302 12.88 -33.04 -15.03
CA SER A 302 13.37 -32.03 -15.95
C SER A 302 12.56 -31.95 -17.24
N LYS A 303 12.45 -30.75 -17.80
CA LYS A 303 11.73 -30.48 -19.06
C LYS A 303 12.59 -29.67 -20.01
N LYS A 304 12.58 -30.07 -21.28
CA LYS A 304 13.29 -29.40 -22.36
C LYS A 304 12.38 -28.38 -23.05
N LEU A 305 12.86 -27.14 -23.18
CA LEU A 305 12.18 -26.09 -23.93
C LEU A 305 12.52 -26.15 -25.43
N PRO A 306 11.72 -25.52 -26.31
CA PRO A 306 12.03 -25.43 -27.75
C PRO A 306 13.35 -24.74 -28.06
N CYS A 307 13.87 -23.91 -27.14
CA CYS A 307 15.18 -23.27 -27.24
C CYS A 307 16.33 -24.16 -26.73
N SER A 308 16.13 -25.48 -26.62
CA SER A 308 17.07 -26.50 -26.14
C SER A 308 17.52 -26.42 -24.67
N HIS A 309 17.13 -25.40 -23.90
CA HIS A 309 17.44 -25.33 -22.47
C HIS A 309 16.62 -26.34 -21.66
N ILE A 310 17.27 -26.96 -20.67
CA ILE A 310 16.69 -27.96 -19.75
C ILE A 310 16.61 -27.35 -18.35
N PHE A 311 15.46 -27.51 -17.69
CA PHE A 311 15.24 -27.05 -16.32
C PHE A 311 14.41 -28.05 -15.54
N HIS A 312 14.51 -28.04 -14.20
CA HIS A 312 13.51 -28.72 -13.37
C HIS A 312 12.12 -28.13 -13.62
N LEU A 313 11.11 -28.99 -13.69
CA LEU A 313 9.70 -28.62 -13.86
C LEU A 313 9.26 -27.58 -12.82
N ASN A 314 9.64 -27.78 -11.56
CA ASN A 314 9.28 -26.88 -10.45
C ASN A 314 9.96 -25.52 -10.57
N CYS A 315 11.26 -25.49 -10.93
CA CYS A 315 12.00 -24.26 -11.17
C CYS A 315 11.42 -23.46 -12.34
N LEU A 316 11.05 -24.15 -13.42
CA LEU A 316 10.42 -23.53 -14.59
C LEU A 316 9.03 -22.97 -14.27
N ARG A 317 8.22 -23.69 -13.47
CA ARG A 317 6.93 -23.20 -12.97
C ARG A 317 7.09 -21.94 -12.14
N MET A 318 8.03 -21.93 -11.18
CA MET A 318 8.31 -20.76 -10.34
C MET A 318 8.83 -19.57 -11.15
N TRP A 319 9.67 -19.81 -12.15
CA TRP A 319 10.18 -18.75 -13.03
C TRP A 319 9.08 -18.12 -13.89
N LEU A 320 8.22 -18.93 -14.50
CA LEU A 320 7.07 -18.44 -15.28
C LEU A 320 6.05 -17.66 -14.41
N GLN A 321 5.92 -18.02 -13.13
CA GLN A 321 5.10 -17.29 -12.18
C GLN A 321 5.66 -15.90 -11.83
N ARG A 322 6.99 -15.72 -11.82
CA ARG A 322 7.66 -14.44 -11.49
C ARG A 322 7.71 -13.46 -12.67
N GLN A 323 7.81 -13.95 -13.90
CA GLN A 323 7.82 -13.11 -15.10
C GLN A 323 6.44 -12.47 -15.31
N GLN A 324 6.31 -11.17 -15.01
CA GLN A 324 5.11 -10.41 -15.33
C GLN A 324 4.82 -10.50 -16.84
N VAL A 325 3.57 -10.87 -17.12
CA VAL A 325 3.01 -11.42 -18.36
C VAL A 325 3.23 -10.59 -19.66
N ARG A 326 3.83 -9.39 -19.62
CA ARG A 326 4.15 -8.61 -20.84
C ARG A 326 5.31 -9.17 -21.66
N LEU A 327 6.33 -9.76 -21.03
CA LEU A 327 7.48 -10.36 -21.74
C LEU A 327 7.18 -11.79 -22.24
N ILE A 328 6.20 -12.45 -21.65
CA ILE A 328 5.80 -13.81 -22.05
C ILE A 328 5.02 -13.80 -23.38
N SER A 329 4.27 -12.73 -23.70
CA SER A 329 3.61 -12.63 -25.01
C SER A 329 4.59 -12.47 -26.16
N SER A 330 5.69 -11.74 -25.98
CA SER A 330 6.74 -11.64 -27.01
C SER A 330 7.51 -12.95 -27.15
N LEU A 331 7.82 -13.63 -26.04
CA LEU A 331 8.51 -14.93 -26.06
C LEU A 331 7.64 -16.06 -26.63
N LEU A 332 6.33 -16.11 -26.32
CA LEU A 332 5.44 -17.12 -26.91
C LEU A 332 5.04 -16.79 -28.35
N ALA A 333 4.93 -15.51 -28.73
CA ALA A 333 4.72 -15.11 -30.13
C ALA A 333 5.95 -15.43 -31.00
N SER A 334 7.17 -15.30 -30.47
CA SER A 334 8.37 -15.77 -31.18
C SER A 334 8.45 -17.29 -31.26
N ILE A 335 7.87 -18.03 -30.31
CA ILE A 335 7.83 -19.51 -30.35
C ILE A 335 6.75 -20.02 -31.32
N SER A 336 5.60 -19.33 -31.48
CA SER A 336 4.60 -19.75 -32.47
C SER A 336 4.96 -19.40 -33.91
N TYR A 337 5.88 -18.46 -34.13
CA TYR A 337 6.37 -18.10 -35.47
C TYR A 337 7.45 -19.05 -36.00
N ASN A 338 8.10 -19.85 -35.14
CA ASN A 338 9.13 -20.82 -35.52
C ASN A 338 8.62 -22.26 -35.62
N SER A 339 7.30 -22.46 -35.58
CA SER A 339 6.66 -23.78 -35.76
C SER A 339 5.70 -23.80 -36.95
N LEU A 340 6.02 -23.02 -38.00
CA LEU A 340 5.43 -23.07 -39.33
C LEU A 340 6.54 -23.20 -40.37
#